data_AF-A0AA90GKB2-F1
#
_entry.id   AF-A0AA90GKB2-F1
#
_cell.length_a   1.000
_cell.length_b   1.000
_cell.length_c   1.000
_cell.angle_alpha   90.00
_cell.angle_beta   90.00
_cell.angle_gamma   90.00
#
_symmetry.space_group_name_H-M   'P 1'
#
loop_
_entity.id
_entity.type
_entity.pdbx_description
1 polymer ?
#
loop_
_entity_poly.entity_id
_entity_poly.type
_entity_poly.pdbx_seq_one_letter_code
_entity_poly.pdbx_strand_id
1 'polypeptide(L)'
;MALVGRRDGRNFGYGRQLSYAGRQALEDLFAGGHFATVKAHSDRWQAFVRWCRSEDGPGYNDARQIDRQTLEDYVAYLRQQIQQGELCIATAQNRLSSVNRTLAALRGDQDVRVISPSQALGQHRSNVRTRVPDGQDYQDVQRVALSLVEHQHERVAAIIMLARTTGMRLREAILANLPRLHHEAESLGRINIQEGTKGGRSGASAPRWIIANEGVKASLQLARNASPTGSHNLLHRAETYAAFLQRTVLPAREILHKHGIKGFHELRAAYACERYAQLTSRAAPVNDGHSYRIDRDLDQWARQQISLELGHYRIDVVSAYIGGRS
;
A
#
# COMPACT_ATOMS: atom_id res chain seq x y z
N MET A 1 -25.51 -3.00 19.10
CA MET A 1 -26.92 -3.45 19.15
C MET A 1 -27.43 -3.58 17.72
N ALA A 2 -27.82 -4.79 17.31
CA ALA A 2 -28.34 -5.04 15.96
C ALA A 2 -29.67 -4.31 15.76
N LEU A 3 -29.76 -3.50 14.70
CA LEU A 3 -30.96 -2.76 14.31
C LEU A 3 -31.97 -3.73 13.66
N VAL A 4 -32.70 -4.47 14.48
CA VAL A 4 -33.65 -5.52 14.06
C VAL A 4 -34.93 -4.95 13.39
N GLY A 5 -35.09 -3.62 13.26
CA GLY A 5 -36.29 -2.99 12.67
C GLY A 5 -36.09 -2.17 11.38
N ARG A 6 -34.88 -2.09 10.80
CA ARG A 6 -34.60 -1.17 9.67
C ARG A 6 -34.59 -1.81 8.27
N ARG A 7 -34.69 -3.15 8.15
CA ARG A 7 -34.32 -3.87 6.92
C ARG A 7 -35.36 -3.85 5.79
N ASP A 8 -36.62 -3.55 6.10
CA ASP A 8 -37.70 -3.46 5.09
C ASP A 8 -37.76 -2.09 4.40
N GLY A 9 -36.95 -1.13 4.83
CA GLY A 9 -36.81 0.17 4.19
C GLY A 9 -35.92 0.10 2.94
N ARG A 10 -36.07 1.11 2.07
CA ARG A 10 -35.16 1.34 0.94
C ARG A 10 -33.70 1.28 1.39
N ASN A 11 -32.85 0.60 0.62
CA ASN A 11 -31.45 0.36 0.96
C ASN A 11 -31.25 -0.25 2.35
N PHE A 12 -32.14 -1.15 2.78
CA PHE A 12 -32.12 -1.77 4.11
C PHE A 12 -32.15 -0.75 5.27
N GLY A 13 -32.78 0.41 5.03
CA GLY A 13 -32.94 1.48 6.02
C GLY A 13 -31.74 2.42 6.16
N TYR A 14 -30.71 2.30 5.30
CA TYR A 14 -29.52 3.16 5.33
C TYR A 14 -29.66 4.51 4.58
N GLY A 15 -30.84 4.79 4.03
CA GLY A 15 -31.17 6.09 3.43
C GLY A 15 -31.69 6.00 1.99
N ARG A 16 -31.97 7.17 1.38
CA ARG A 16 -32.66 7.24 0.07
C ARG A 16 -31.74 6.99 -1.13
N GLN A 17 -30.47 7.37 -1.05
CA GLN A 17 -29.52 7.27 -2.16
C GLN A 17 -28.61 6.06 -1.98
N LEU A 18 -28.45 5.25 -3.02
CA LEU A 18 -27.61 4.04 -2.99
C LEU A 18 -26.14 4.34 -2.64
N SER A 19 -25.61 5.47 -3.14
CA SER A 19 -24.26 5.96 -2.84
C SER A 19 -24.09 6.29 -1.36
N TYR A 20 -25.06 6.98 -0.76
CA TYR A 20 -25.05 7.34 0.66
C TYR A 20 -25.21 6.09 1.54
N ALA A 21 -26.17 5.23 1.20
CA ALA A 21 -26.48 4.05 1.98
C ALA A 21 -25.28 3.11 2.12
N GLY A 22 -24.57 2.84 1.01
CA GLY A 22 -23.39 1.98 1.04
C GLY A 22 -22.25 2.54 1.89
N ARG A 23 -22.06 3.88 1.90
CA ARG A 23 -21.07 4.51 2.78
C ARG A 23 -21.47 4.39 4.26
N GLN A 24 -22.73 4.67 4.59
CA GLN A 24 -23.22 4.56 5.98
C GLN A 24 -23.12 3.13 6.51
N ALA A 25 -23.50 2.14 5.70
CA ALA A 25 -23.37 0.74 6.09
C ALA A 25 -21.91 0.32 6.34
N LEU A 26 -20.96 0.85 5.55
CA LEU A 26 -19.53 0.62 5.80
C LEU A 26 -19.05 1.30 7.09
N GLU A 27 -19.47 2.55 7.35
CA GLU A 27 -19.12 3.28 8.58
C GLU A 27 -19.63 2.53 9.83
N ASP A 28 -20.87 2.02 9.78
CA ASP A 28 -21.45 1.17 10.82
C ASP A 28 -20.68 -0.14 11.00
N LEU A 29 -20.36 -0.84 9.89
CA LEU A 29 -19.66 -2.11 9.92
C LEU A 29 -18.27 -2.02 10.55
N PHE A 30 -17.58 -0.89 10.37
CA PHE A 30 -16.28 -0.64 10.96
C PHE A 30 -16.36 0.12 12.30
N ALA A 31 -17.56 0.30 12.86
CA ALA A 31 -17.82 0.93 14.16
C ALA A 31 -17.09 2.29 14.34
N GLY A 32 -17.07 3.11 13.29
CA GLY A 32 -16.36 4.41 13.30
C GLY A 32 -14.83 4.31 13.29
N GLY A 33 -14.24 3.13 13.10
CA GLY A 33 -12.82 2.89 12.90
C GLY A 33 -12.42 2.71 11.42
N HIS A 34 -11.13 2.45 11.17
CA HIS A 34 -10.61 2.09 9.84
C HIS A 34 -10.97 3.07 8.70
N PHE A 35 -10.92 4.38 8.96
CA PHE A 35 -11.33 5.44 8.03
C PHE A 35 -10.79 5.28 6.59
N ALA A 36 -9.52 4.89 6.43
CA ALA A 36 -8.93 4.66 5.11
C ALA A 36 -9.57 3.47 4.37
N THR A 37 -9.92 2.40 5.10
CA THR A 37 -10.62 1.23 4.55
C THR A 37 -12.05 1.59 4.15
N VAL A 38 -12.77 2.30 5.02
CA VAL A 38 -14.12 2.82 4.74
C VAL A 38 -14.10 3.68 3.48
N LYS A 39 -13.17 4.64 3.40
CA LYS A 39 -13.01 5.50 2.22
C LYS A 39 -12.75 4.69 0.96
N ALA A 40 -11.81 3.75 1.00
CA ALA A 40 -11.44 2.97 -0.16
C ALA A 40 -12.58 2.06 -0.67
N HIS A 41 -13.37 1.47 0.23
CA HIS A 41 -14.57 0.75 -0.18
C HIS A 41 -15.66 1.69 -0.69
N SER A 42 -15.86 2.85 -0.05
CA SER A 42 -16.85 3.85 -0.46
C SER A 42 -16.56 4.42 -1.85
N ASP A 43 -15.31 4.77 -2.15
CA ASP A 43 -14.92 5.28 -3.48
C ASP A 43 -15.20 4.24 -4.59
N ARG A 44 -14.94 2.96 -4.29
CA ARG A 44 -15.18 1.85 -5.24
C ARG A 44 -16.65 1.48 -5.34
N TRP A 45 -17.39 1.57 -4.24
CA TRP A 45 -18.85 1.46 -4.24
C TRP A 45 -19.48 2.54 -5.11
N GLN A 46 -19.00 3.78 -5.03
CA GLN A 46 -19.48 4.84 -5.92
C GLN A 46 -19.24 4.53 -7.40
N ALA A 47 -18.14 3.84 -7.75
CA ALA A 47 -17.94 3.40 -9.13
C ALA A 47 -19.02 2.40 -9.59
N PHE A 48 -19.42 1.48 -8.72
CA PHE A 48 -20.55 0.59 -8.97
C PHE A 48 -21.87 1.36 -9.07
N VAL A 49 -22.15 2.31 -8.16
CA VAL A 49 -23.37 3.14 -8.22
C VAL A 49 -23.42 4.00 -9.48
N ARG A 50 -22.27 4.49 -9.97
CA ARG A 50 -22.21 5.22 -11.25
C ARG A 50 -22.57 4.30 -12.41
N TRP A 51 -22.04 3.08 -12.45
CA TRP A 51 -22.45 2.08 -13.44
C TRP A 51 -23.94 1.74 -13.31
N CYS A 52 -24.49 1.57 -12.10
CA CYS A 52 -25.94 1.34 -11.94
C CYS A 52 -26.81 2.45 -12.55
N ARG A 53 -26.27 3.66 -12.73
CA ARG A 53 -26.98 4.83 -13.27
C ARG A 53 -26.61 5.15 -14.73
N SER A 54 -25.67 4.42 -15.34
CA SER A 54 -25.31 4.61 -16.75
C SER A 54 -26.30 3.90 -17.67
N GLU A 55 -26.17 4.14 -18.98
CA GLU A 55 -26.97 3.46 -20.01
C GLU A 55 -26.80 1.94 -19.97
N ASP A 56 -25.59 1.46 -19.66
CA ASP A 56 -25.29 0.02 -19.49
C ASP A 56 -25.74 -0.56 -18.13
N GLY A 57 -26.41 0.25 -17.30
CA GLY A 57 -26.73 -0.08 -15.92
C GLY A 57 -28.23 -0.31 -15.70
N PRO A 58 -28.60 -1.04 -14.64
CA PRO A 58 -30.01 -1.35 -14.36
C PRO A 58 -30.88 -0.17 -13.87
N GLY A 59 -30.32 1.02 -13.68
CA GLY A 59 -31.02 2.20 -13.15
C GLY A 59 -31.32 2.15 -11.64
N TYR A 60 -30.79 1.16 -10.91
CA TYR A 60 -31.16 0.95 -9.51
C TYR A 60 -30.67 2.05 -8.57
N ASN A 61 -31.55 2.42 -7.64
CA ASN A 61 -31.19 3.27 -6.50
C ASN A 61 -31.73 2.71 -5.17
N ASP A 62 -32.04 1.41 -5.14
CA ASP A 62 -32.35 0.62 -3.94
C ASP A 62 -31.52 -0.67 -3.94
N ALA A 63 -30.69 -0.85 -2.91
CA ALA A 63 -29.78 -1.99 -2.78
C ALA A 63 -30.51 -3.34 -2.68
N ARG A 64 -31.80 -3.34 -2.33
CA ARG A 64 -32.63 -4.56 -2.27
C ARG A 64 -32.90 -5.17 -3.64
N GLN A 65 -32.80 -4.37 -4.69
CA GLN A 65 -32.96 -4.81 -6.08
C GLN A 65 -31.70 -5.48 -6.65
N ILE A 66 -30.56 -5.38 -5.95
CA ILE A 66 -29.30 -5.96 -6.41
C ILE A 66 -29.32 -7.45 -6.10
N ASP A 67 -29.24 -8.25 -7.16
CA ASP A 67 -29.22 -9.70 -7.13
C ASP A 67 -27.93 -10.27 -7.77
N ARG A 68 -27.89 -11.58 -7.99
CA ARG A 68 -26.72 -12.23 -8.61
C ARG A 68 -26.56 -11.83 -10.07
N GLN A 69 -27.66 -11.68 -10.82
CA GLN A 69 -27.60 -11.26 -12.22
C GLN A 69 -26.99 -9.86 -12.34
N THR A 70 -27.40 -8.92 -11.49
CA THR A 70 -26.81 -7.57 -11.42
C THR A 70 -25.28 -7.61 -11.24
N LEU A 71 -24.79 -8.55 -10.42
CA LEU A 71 -23.35 -8.71 -10.20
C LEU A 71 -22.65 -9.35 -11.39
N GLU A 72 -23.29 -10.28 -12.09
CA GLU A 72 -22.79 -10.88 -13.33
C GLU A 72 -22.69 -9.84 -14.45
N ASP A 73 -23.70 -8.98 -14.60
CA ASP A 73 -23.70 -7.88 -15.56
C ASP A 73 -22.59 -6.87 -15.25
N TYR A 74 -22.38 -6.56 -13.97
CA TYR A 74 -21.28 -5.70 -13.56
C TYR A 74 -19.90 -6.33 -13.84
N VAL A 75 -19.77 -7.64 -13.65
CA VAL A 75 -18.55 -8.38 -14.02
C VAL A 75 -18.30 -8.29 -15.52
N ALA A 76 -19.34 -8.44 -16.36
CA ALA A 76 -19.24 -8.30 -17.80
C ALA A 76 -18.79 -6.88 -18.21
N TYR A 77 -19.42 -5.85 -17.62
CA TYR A 77 -19.00 -4.45 -17.80
C TYR A 77 -17.53 -4.24 -17.44
N LEU A 78 -17.06 -4.75 -16.28
CA LEU A 78 -15.67 -4.62 -15.88
C LEU A 78 -14.71 -5.38 -16.82
N ARG A 79 -15.13 -6.53 -17.38
CA ARG A 79 -14.32 -7.26 -18.39
C ARG A 79 -14.14 -6.45 -19.65
N GLN A 80 -15.19 -5.81 -20.17
CA GLN A 80 -15.12 -4.96 -21.34
C GLN A 80 -14.16 -3.77 -21.12
N GLN A 81 -14.27 -3.12 -19.96
CA GLN A 81 -13.38 -2.02 -19.57
C GLN A 81 -11.91 -2.44 -19.48
N ILE A 82 -11.64 -3.69 -19.06
CA ILE A 82 -10.28 -4.25 -19.10
C ILE A 82 -9.83 -4.47 -20.55
N GLN A 83 -10.68 -5.04 -21.39
CA GLN A 83 -10.34 -5.32 -22.81
C GLN A 83 -10.04 -4.05 -23.60
N GLN A 84 -10.73 -2.94 -23.28
CA GLN A 84 -10.50 -1.63 -23.87
C GLN A 84 -9.25 -0.93 -23.30
N GLY A 85 -8.59 -1.49 -22.28
CA GLY A 85 -7.43 -0.89 -21.63
C GLY A 85 -7.76 0.26 -20.67
N GLU A 86 -9.04 0.53 -20.42
CA GLU A 86 -9.53 1.62 -19.56
C GLU A 86 -9.42 1.27 -18.07
N LEU A 87 -9.32 -0.01 -17.74
CA LEU A 87 -9.30 -0.49 -16.36
C LEU A 87 -8.27 -1.61 -16.13
N CYS A 88 -7.40 -1.42 -15.13
CA CYS A 88 -6.49 -2.48 -14.71
C CYS A 88 -7.24 -3.62 -13.99
N ILE A 89 -6.81 -4.88 -14.22
CA ILE A 89 -7.35 -6.10 -13.59
C ILE A 89 -7.43 -5.96 -12.06
N ALA A 90 -6.35 -5.47 -11.43
CA ALA A 90 -6.30 -5.29 -9.98
C ALA A 90 -7.38 -4.29 -9.48
N THR A 91 -7.67 -3.25 -10.25
CA THR A 91 -8.70 -2.27 -9.94
C THR A 91 -10.08 -2.90 -10.04
N ALA A 92 -10.35 -3.66 -11.10
CA ALA A 92 -11.60 -4.39 -11.29
C ALA A 92 -11.87 -5.39 -10.15
N GLN A 93 -10.89 -6.22 -9.79
CA GLN A 93 -11.00 -7.15 -8.66
C GLN A 93 -11.31 -6.41 -7.34
N ASN A 94 -10.62 -5.29 -7.08
CA ASN A 94 -10.87 -4.48 -5.88
C ASN A 94 -12.26 -3.83 -5.87
N ARG A 95 -12.81 -3.47 -7.05
CA ARG A 95 -14.20 -2.97 -7.18
C ARG A 95 -15.17 -4.08 -6.77
N LEU A 96 -15.04 -5.28 -7.34
CA LEU A 96 -15.88 -6.43 -6.99
C LEU A 96 -15.80 -6.79 -5.50
N SER A 97 -14.59 -6.84 -4.92
CA SER A 97 -14.44 -7.08 -3.47
C SER A 97 -15.12 -6.00 -2.63
N SER A 98 -15.13 -4.75 -3.09
CA SER A 98 -15.80 -3.66 -2.38
C SER A 98 -17.31 -3.74 -2.50
N VAL A 99 -17.83 -4.09 -3.68
CA VAL A 99 -19.27 -4.36 -3.88
C VAL A 99 -19.73 -5.46 -2.94
N ASN A 100 -19.04 -6.60 -2.89
CA ASN A 100 -19.36 -7.68 -1.95
C ASN A 100 -19.37 -7.20 -0.49
N ARG A 101 -18.34 -6.44 -0.09
CA ARG A 101 -18.22 -5.95 1.29
C ARG A 101 -19.33 -4.96 1.64
N THR A 102 -19.67 -4.06 0.73
CA THR A 102 -20.72 -3.07 0.92
C THR A 102 -22.12 -3.71 0.91
N LEU A 103 -22.37 -4.67 0.03
CA LEU A 103 -23.61 -5.44 0.04
C LEU A 103 -23.77 -6.23 1.34
N ALA A 104 -22.71 -6.89 1.80
CA ALA A 104 -22.76 -7.59 3.08
C ALA A 104 -23.03 -6.64 4.26
N ALA A 105 -22.48 -5.42 4.21
CA ALA A 105 -22.75 -4.39 5.21
C ALA A 105 -24.23 -3.94 5.19
N LEU A 106 -24.78 -3.69 4.00
CA LEU A 106 -26.15 -3.23 3.81
C LEU A 106 -27.17 -4.30 4.22
N ARG A 107 -26.97 -5.55 3.75
CA ARG A 107 -27.90 -6.66 3.92
C ARG A 107 -27.79 -7.29 5.32
N GLY A 108 -26.57 -7.35 5.85
CA GLY A 108 -26.25 -8.12 7.04
C GLY A 108 -26.14 -9.63 6.82
N ASP A 109 -26.07 -10.07 5.55
CA ASP A 109 -25.82 -11.44 5.10
C ASP A 109 -24.74 -11.45 3.99
N GLN A 110 -24.42 -12.61 3.42
CA GLN A 110 -23.46 -12.72 2.30
C GLN A 110 -24.04 -13.48 1.10
N ASP A 111 -25.37 -13.49 0.94
CA ASP A 111 -26.05 -14.36 -0.03
C ASP A 111 -25.94 -13.84 -1.47
N VAL A 112 -25.81 -12.52 -1.61
CA VAL A 112 -25.59 -11.79 -2.88
C VAL A 112 -24.15 -11.30 -2.92
N ARG A 113 -23.28 -12.08 -3.56
CA ARG A 113 -21.85 -11.76 -3.73
C ARG A 113 -21.26 -12.44 -4.96
N VAL A 114 -20.21 -11.84 -5.51
CA VAL A 114 -19.30 -12.51 -6.43
C VAL A 114 -18.34 -13.39 -5.61
N ILE A 115 -18.47 -14.72 -5.71
CA ILE A 115 -17.70 -15.66 -4.86
C ILE A 115 -16.19 -15.44 -5.00
N SER A 116 -15.71 -15.33 -6.24
CA SER A 116 -14.29 -15.18 -6.54
C SER A 116 -14.10 -14.09 -7.59
N PRO A 117 -13.72 -12.86 -7.20
CA PRO A 117 -13.51 -11.75 -8.13
C PRO A 117 -12.52 -12.06 -9.28
N SER A 118 -11.47 -12.85 -9.01
CA SER A 118 -10.50 -13.23 -10.05
C SER A 118 -11.07 -14.24 -11.05
N GLN A 119 -11.77 -15.27 -10.56
CA GLN A 119 -12.40 -16.26 -11.44
C GLN A 119 -13.56 -15.64 -12.21
N ALA A 120 -14.35 -14.80 -11.56
CA ALA A 120 -15.45 -14.06 -12.19
C ALA A 120 -14.94 -13.16 -13.32
N LEU A 121 -13.78 -12.52 -13.19
CA LEU A 121 -13.21 -11.75 -14.30
C LEU A 121 -12.53 -12.63 -15.35
N GLY A 122 -12.26 -13.91 -15.08
CA GLY A 122 -11.48 -14.79 -15.96
C GLY A 122 -10.01 -14.37 -16.10
N GLN A 123 -9.55 -13.48 -15.21
CA GLN A 123 -8.21 -12.90 -15.28
C GLN A 123 -7.58 -12.81 -13.89
N HIS A 124 -6.32 -13.24 -13.81
CA HIS A 124 -5.53 -13.18 -12.60
C HIS A 124 -4.65 -11.94 -12.61
N ARG A 125 -4.66 -11.18 -11.51
CA ARG A 125 -3.66 -10.12 -11.32
C ARG A 125 -2.32 -10.78 -11.07
N SER A 126 -1.28 -10.33 -11.77
CA SER A 126 0.09 -10.63 -11.36
C SER A 126 0.57 -9.51 -10.44
N ASN A 127 1.08 -9.89 -9.27
CA ASN A 127 1.80 -8.96 -8.40
C ASN A 127 3.31 -9.10 -8.60
N VAL A 128 3.76 -9.91 -9.56
CA VAL A 128 5.18 -10.08 -9.83
C VAL A 128 5.71 -8.81 -10.48
N ARG A 129 6.78 -8.25 -9.92
CA ARG A 129 7.45 -7.10 -10.51
C ARG A 129 8.22 -7.56 -11.75
N THR A 130 7.95 -6.90 -12.87
CA THR A 130 8.60 -7.16 -14.17
C THR A 130 9.55 -6.05 -14.61
N ARG A 131 9.49 -4.87 -13.95
CA ARG A 131 10.38 -3.74 -14.22
C ARG A 131 11.36 -3.53 -13.07
N VAL A 132 12.62 -3.31 -13.41
CA VAL A 132 13.66 -2.88 -12.48
C VAL A 132 13.17 -1.65 -11.67
N PRO A 133 13.31 -1.66 -10.33
CA PRO A 133 13.01 -0.52 -9.49
C PRO A 133 13.81 0.73 -9.79
N ASP A 134 13.16 1.89 -9.61
CA ASP A 134 13.86 3.17 -9.61
C ASP A 134 14.74 3.27 -8.34
N GLY A 135 15.87 3.97 -8.42
CA GLY A 135 16.76 4.18 -7.28
C GLY A 135 17.57 2.95 -6.85
N GLN A 136 17.88 2.04 -7.78
CA GLN A 136 18.82 0.93 -7.54
C GLN A 136 20.20 1.46 -7.14
N ASP A 137 20.74 2.41 -7.91
CA ASP A 137 22.01 3.06 -7.60
C ASP A 137 21.85 3.99 -6.39
N TYR A 138 22.58 3.69 -5.32
CA TYR A 138 22.57 4.47 -4.09
C TYR A 138 23.11 5.90 -4.29
N GLN A 139 24.12 6.09 -5.15
CA GLN A 139 24.70 7.40 -5.42
C GLN A 139 23.71 8.30 -6.16
N ASP A 140 22.92 7.75 -7.08
CA ASP A 140 21.84 8.48 -7.73
C ASP A 140 20.81 8.97 -6.72
N VAL A 141 20.39 8.10 -5.80
CA VAL A 141 19.45 8.47 -4.73
C VAL A 141 20.04 9.55 -3.81
N GLN A 142 21.34 9.50 -3.52
CA GLN A 142 22.03 10.58 -2.78
C GLN A 142 21.99 11.91 -3.53
N ARG A 143 22.19 11.91 -4.86
CA ARG A 143 22.06 13.12 -5.68
C ARG A 143 20.64 13.69 -5.65
N VAL A 144 19.61 12.83 -5.70
CA VAL A 144 18.23 13.28 -5.52
C VAL A 144 17.99 13.88 -4.13
N ALA A 145 18.57 13.28 -3.09
CA ALA A 145 18.47 13.81 -1.73
C ALA A 145 19.11 15.19 -1.60
N LEU A 146 20.26 15.42 -2.23
CA LEU A 146 20.90 16.74 -2.30
C LEU A 146 20.02 17.75 -3.03
N SER A 147 19.48 17.39 -4.20
CA SER A 147 18.57 18.26 -4.94
C SER A 147 17.31 18.63 -4.13
N LEU A 148 16.77 17.70 -3.35
CA LEU A 148 15.66 17.98 -2.43
C LEU A 148 16.07 18.99 -1.35
N VAL A 149 17.27 18.86 -0.78
CA VAL A 149 17.79 19.82 0.22
C VAL A 149 17.95 21.22 -0.40
N GLU A 150 18.51 21.32 -1.61
CA GLU A 150 18.66 22.59 -2.34
C GLU A 150 17.32 23.30 -2.57
N HIS A 151 16.23 22.53 -2.71
CA HIS A 151 14.86 23.03 -2.86
C HIS A 151 14.08 23.06 -1.53
N GLN A 152 14.75 23.07 -0.37
CA GLN A 152 14.14 23.19 0.97
C GLN A 152 13.14 22.06 1.29
N HIS A 153 13.48 20.84 0.85
CA HIS A 153 12.73 19.61 1.10
C HIS A 153 13.55 18.58 1.90
N GLU A 154 14.27 19.03 2.93
CA GLU A 154 15.17 18.21 3.76
C GLU A 154 14.45 17.04 4.42
N ARG A 155 13.21 17.26 4.89
CA ARG A 155 12.38 16.18 5.46
C ARG A 155 12.03 15.11 4.43
N VAL A 156 11.88 15.48 3.16
CA VAL A 156 11.65 14.50 2.07
C VAL A 156 12.94 13.81 1.68
N ALA A 157 14.07 14.52 1.67
CA ALA A 157 15.39 13.94 1.50
C ALA A 157 15.65 12.83 2.54
N ALA A 158 15.37 13.11 3.82
CA ALA A 158 15.44 12.11 4.89
C ALA A 158 14.54 10.90 4.63
N ILE A 159 13.29 11.12 4.19
CA ILE A 159 12.34 10.02 3.90
C ILE A 159 12.87 9.11 2.79
N ILE A 160 13.39 9.66 1.69
CA ILE A 160 13.88 8.83 0.58
C ILE A 160 15.11 8.03 1.00
N MET A 161 16.02 8.62 1.77
CA MET A 161 17.21 7.91 2.25
C MET A 161 16.83 6.80 3.22
N LEU A 162 15.96 7.06 4.20
CA LEU A 162 15.44 6.02 5.09
C LEU A 162 14.75 4.89 4.30
N ALA A 163 13.90 5.22 3.33
CA ALA A 163 13.22 4.21 2.52
C ALA A 163 14.20 3.34 1.72
N ARG A 164 15.25 3.93 1.14
CA ARG A 164 16.26 3.23 0.35
C ARG A 164 17.19 2.37 1.18
N THR A 165 17.55 2.78 2.40
CA THR A 165 18.51 2.06 3.26
C THR A 165 17.87 1.01 4.15
N THR A 166 16.58 1.15 4.48
CA THR A 166 15.89 0.27 5.44
C THR A 166 14.66 -0.44 4.86
N GLY A 167 14.28 -0.08 3.63
CA GLY A 167 13.04 -0.53 3.04
C GLY A 167 11.80 -0.03 3.78
N MET A 168 11.85 1.04 4.58
CA MET A 168 10.66 1.61 5.23
C MET A 168 9.58 2.00 4.22
N ARG A 169 8.31 1.84 4.59
CA ARG A 169 7.18 2.48 3.90
C ARG A 169 7.21 3.97 4.19
N LEU A 170 6.62 4.79 3.33
CA LEU A 170 6.50 6.25 3.52
C LEU A 170 6.01 6.62 4.93
N ARG A 171 4.93 6.00 5.41
CA ARG A 171 4.38 6.28 6.74
C ARG A 171 5.32 5.87 7.88
N GLU A 172 6.04 4.77 7.71
CA GLU A 172 7.01 4.28 8.69
C GLU A 172 8.18 5.27 8.79
N ALA A 173 8.74 5.70 7.64
CA ALA A 173 9.82 6.68 7.61
C ALA A 173 9.42 8.04 8.21
N ILE A 174 8.18 8.50 7.99
CA ILE A 174 7.68 9.76 8.54
C ILE A 174 7.50 9.69 10.06
N LEU A 175 6.99 8.57 10.58
CA LEU A 175 6.57 8.43 11.97
C LEU A 175 7.62 7.75 12.88
N ALA A 176 8.70 7.23 12.30
CA ALA A 176 9.79 6.56 13.01
C ALA A 176 10.28 7.40 14.20
N ASN A 177 10.41 6.76 15.37
CA ASN A 177 11.01 7.41 16.54
C ASN A 177 12.54 7.48 16.34
N LEU A 178 13.01 8.60 15.76
CA LEU A 178 14.40 8.78 15.34
C LEU A 178 15.41 8.72 16.50
N PRO A 179 15.16 9.33 17.68
CA PRO A 179 16.03 9.14 18.84
C PRO A 179 16.17 7.67 19.26
N ARG A 180 15.06 6.93 19.30
CA ARG A 180 15.07 5.49 19.62
C ARG A 180 15.86 4.70 18.58
N LEU A 181 15.55 4.87 17.30
CA LEU A 181 16.22 4.13 16.22
C LEU A 181 17.72 4.42 16.16
N HIS A 182 18.13 5.66 16.41
CA HIS A 182 19.55 6.01 16.48
C HIS A 182 20.24 5.32 17.66
N HIS A 183 19.63 5.33 18.85
CA HIS A 183 20.17 4.61 20.01
C HIS A 183 20.27 3.10 19.75
N GLU A 184 19.26 2.49 19.14
CA GLU A 184 19.28 1.07 18.74
C GLU A 184 20.39 0.78 17.73
N ALA A 185 20.59 1.66 16.75
CA ALA A 185 21.66 1.52 15.76
C ALA A 185 23.05 1.51 16.41
N GLU A 186 23.30 2.40 17.37
CA GLU A 186 24.60 2.49 18.06
C GLU A 186 24.81 1.37 19.08
N SER A 187 23.78 1.02 19.87
CA SER A 187 23.92 0.04 20.95
C SER A 187 23.74 -1.41 20.51
N LEU A 188 22.92 -1.67 19.50
CA LEU A 188 22.55 -3.03 19.06
C LEU A 188 23.06 -3.37 17.66
N GLY A 189 23.55 -2.39 16.90
CA GLY A 189 23.93 -2.60 15.49
C GLY A 189 22.74 -2.91 14.58
N ARG A 190 21.51 -2.69 15.04
CA ARG A 190 20.26 -2.94 14.30
C ARG A 190 19.12 -2.07 14.82
N ILE A 191 18.15 -1.80 13.97
CA ILE A 191 16.97 -0.98 14.29
C ILE A 191 15.69 -1.77 14.19
N ASN A 192 14.73 -1.51 15.08
CA ASN A 192 13.41 -2.13 15.03
C ASN A 192 12.38 -1.13 14.51
N ILE A 193 11.83 -1.40 13.32
CA ILE A 193 10.82 -0.54 12.69
C ILE A 193 9.44 -0.85 13.28
N GLN A 194 8.92 0.07 14.11
CA GLN A 194 7.69 -0.15 14.87
C GLN A 194 6.59 0.88 14.56
N GLU A 195 6.97 2.12 14.31
CA GLU A 195 6.01 3.21 14.11
C GLU A 195 5.45 3.23 12.67
N GLY A 196 4.19 3.65 12.53
CA GLY A 196 3.55 3.80 11.23
C GLY A 196 3.24 2.50 10.49
N THR A 197 3.40 1.34 11.15
CA THR A 197 3.13 0.02 10.57
C THR A 197 1.65 -0.18 10.26
N LYS A 198 1.38 -0.97 9.22
CA LYS A 198 0.02 -1.25 8.77
C LYS A 198 -0.69 -2.21 9.72
N GLY A 199 -1.92 -1.88 10.12
CA GLY A 199 -2.80 -2.80 10.88
C GLY A 199 -2.49 -2.90 12.37
N GLY A 200 -1.78 -1.94 12.96
CA GLY A 200 -1.50 -1.91 14.41
C GLY A 200 -0.49 -2.95 14.88
N ARG A 201 0.21 -3.64 13.95
CA ARG A 201 1.30 -4.57 14.26
C ARG A 201 2.57 -3.76 14.56
N SER A 202 2.74 -3.33 15.80
CA SER A 202 3.89 -2.55 16.24
C SER A 202 4.52 -3.15 17.50
N GLY A 203 5.81 -2.89 17.71
CA GLY A 203 6.50 -3.24 18.94
C GLY A 203 6.87 -4.73 19.06
N ALA A 204 6.87 -5.23 20.30
CA ALA A 204 7.37 -6.55 20.66
C ALA A 204 6.63 -7.74 20.02
N SER A 205 5.39 -7.54 19.57
CA SER A 205 4.55 -8.62 19.00
C SER A 205 4.84 -8.94 17.53
N ALA A 206 5.54 -8.05 16.82
CA ALA A 206 5.91 -8.25 15.42
C ALA A 206 7.19 -7.46 15.07
N PRO A 207 8.33 -7.77 15.73
CA PRO A 207 9.56 -7.01 15.55
C PRO A 207 10.05 -7.09 14.10
N ARG A 208 10.50 -5.96 13.58
CA ARG A 208 11.07 -5.84 12.24
C ARG A 208 12.48 -5.26 12.35
N TRP A 209 13.44 -6.16 12.55
CA TRP A 209 14.85 -5.79 12.70
C TRP A 209 15.52 -5.60 11.34
N ILE A 210 16.23 -4.48 11.20
CA ILE A 210 17.11 -4.17 10.07
C ILE A 210 18.51 -3.92 10.60
N ILE A 211 19.54 -4.49 9.96
CA ILE A 211 20.94 -4.25 10.32
C ILE A 211 21.27 -2.76 10.10
N ALA A 212 21.88 -2.12 11.10
CA ALA A 212 22.26 -0.72 11.06
C ALA A 212 23.68 -0.56 10.49
N ASN A 213 23.82 -0.80 9.18
CA ASN A 213 25.07 -0.51 8.48
C ASN A 213 25.32 1.01 8.36
N GLU A 214 26.47 1.40 7.81
CA GLU A 214 26.86 2.81 7.66
C GLU A 214 25.83 3.64 6.89
N GLY A 215 25.23 3.08 5.83
CA GLY A 215 24.15 3.75 5.09
C GLY A 215 22.91 4.01 5.94
N VAL A 216 22.50 3.03 6.75
CA VAL A 216 21.38 3.17 7.69
C VAL A 216 21.69 4.24 8.74
N LYS A 217 22.87 4.19 9.37
CA LYS A 217 23.30 5.18 10.38
C LYS A 217 23.32 6.60 9.79
N ALA A 218 23.90 6.77 8.61
CA ALA A 218 23.92 8.05 7.90
C ALA A 218 22.50 8.54 7.58
N SER A 219 21.61 7.67 7.11
CA SER A 219 20.22 8.04 6.83
C SER A 219 19.42 8.43 8.09
N LEU A 220 19.68 7.77 9.23
CA LEU A 220 19.10 8.14 10.52
C LEU A 220 19.63 9.50 11.00
N GLN A 221 20.93 9.77 10.83
CA GLN A 221 21.51 11.07 11.17
C GLN A 221 20.92 12.18 10.32
N LEU A 222 20.79 11.98 9.00
CA LEU A 222 20.11 12.92 8.10
C LEU A 222 18.68 13.19 8.57
N ALA A 223 17.93 12.14 8.93
CA ALA A 223 16.56 12.28 9.42
C ALA A 223 16.48 13.02 10.76
N ARG A 224 17.43 12.81 11.67
CA ARG A 224 17.50 13.57 12.93
C ARG A 224 17.79 15.04 12.68
N ASN A 225 18.68 15.36 11.74
CA ASN A 225 18.99 16.74 11.38
C ASN A 225 17.78 17.44 10.72
N ALA A 226 17.01 16.73 9.91
CA ALA A 226 15.79 17.25 9.27
C ALA A 226 14.57 17.29 10.21
N SER A 227 14.63 16.61 11.36
CA SER A 227 13.52 16.53 12.31
C SER A 227 13.30 17.89 12.98
N PRO A 228 12.07 18.42 13.02
CA PRO A 228 11.81 19.69 13.69
C PRO A 228 12.17 19.64 15.17
N THR A 229 12.65 20.77 15.72
CA THR A 229 13.09 20.88 17.13
C THR A 229 12.05 20.33 18.10
N GLY A 230 12.50 19.48 19.02
CA GLY A 230 11.64 18.84 20.02
C GLY A 230 10.70 17.77 19.47
N SER A 231 10.80 17.38 18.20
CA SER A 231 10.03 16.27 17.62
C SER A 231 10.83 14.97 17.66
N HIS A 232 10.14 13.85 17.84
CA HIS A 232 10.75 12.52 17.83
C HIS A 232 10.81 11.91 16.42
N ASN A 233 10.12 12.52 15.46
CA ASN A 233 9.98 12.05 14.09
C ASN A 233 9.90 13.26 13.14
N LEU A 234 9.63 13.03 11.85
CA LEU A 234 9.68 14.08 10.83
C LEU A 234 8.47 15.04 10.85
N LEU A 235 7.48 14.82 11.72
CA LEU A 235 6.35 15.72 11.90
C LEU A 235 6.67 16.77 12.96
N HIS A 236 6.32 18.02 12.67
CA HIS A 236 6.28 19.03 13.71
C HIS A 236 5.14 18.72 14.71
N ARG A 237 5.27 19.10 15.99
CA ARG A 237 4.28 18.79 17.04
C ARG A 237 2.86 19.23 16.73
N ALA A 238 2.71 20.37 16.04
CA ALA A 238 1.42 20.92 15.61
C ALA A 238 0.95 20.40 14.23
N GLU A 239 1.75 19.58 13.55
CA GLU A 239 1.47 19.09 12.21
C GLU A 239 0.81 17.71 12.25
N THR A 240 -0.29 17.56 11.52
CA THR A 240 -0.90 16.24 11.32
C THR A 240 -0.22 15.51 10.18
N TYR A 241 -0.20 14.18 10.22
CA TYR A 241 0.32 13.36 9.12
C TYR A 241 -0.34 13.71 7.76
N ALA A 242 -1.65 13.98 7.74
CA ALA A 242 -2.36 14.37 6.53
C ALA A 242 -1.89 15.73 5.99
N ALA A 243 -1.72 16.72 6.87
CA ALA A 243 -1.20 18.04 6.50
C ALA A 243 0.23 17.95 5.97
N PHE A 244 1.10 17.18 6.62
CA PHE A 244 2.48 16.95 6.17
C PHE A 244 2.53 16.29 4.79
N LEU A 245 1.68 15.29 4.54
CA LEU A 245 1.58 14.70 3.20
C LEU A 245 1.21 15.74 2.15
N GLN A 246 0.16 16.53 2.39
CA GLN A 246 -0.34 17.50 1.41
C GLN A 246 0.63 18.66 1.18
N ARG A 247 1.25 19.18 2.23
CA ARG A 247 2.03 20.42 2.19
C ARG A 247 3.53 20.21 1.95
N THR A 248 4.06 19.03 2.27
CA THR A 248 5.50 18.76 2.20
C THR A 248 5.81 17.62 1.24
N VAL A 249 5.16 16.46 1.40
CA VAL A 249 5.51 15.26 0.62
C VAL A 249 5.01 15.32 -0.82
N LEU A 250 3.78 15.77 -1.05
CA LEU A 250 3.20 15.81 -2.39
C LEU A 250 3.90 16.84 -3.30
N PRO A 251 4.20 18.08 -2.87
CA PRO A 251 4.92 19.04 -3.71
C PRO A 251 6.30 18.54 -4.15
N ALA A 252 7.04 17.90 -3.24
CA ALA A 252 8.38 17.37 -3.52
C ALA A 252 8.39 16.20 -4.53
N ARG A 253 7.23 15.62 -4.88
CA ARG A 253 7.16 14.53 -5.87
C ARG A 253 7.60 14.97 -7.26
N GLU A 254 7.42 16.24 -7.60
CA GLU A 254 7.85 16.75 -8.90
C GLU A 254 9.38 16.61 -9.07
N ILE A 255 10.14 16.88 -8.00
CA ILE A 255 11.61 16.71 -8.00
C ILE A 255 11.98 15.24 -8.11
N LEU A 256 11.27 14.34 -7.41
CA LEU A 256 11.51 12.90 -7.53
C LEU A 256 11.25 12.42 -8.97
N HIS A 257 10.18 12.89 -9.61
CA HIS A 257 9.83 12.54 -10.99
C HIS A 257 10.85 13.07 -11.99
N LYS A 258 11.35 14.29 -11.81
CA LYS A 258 12.44 14.85 -12.64
C LYS A 258 13.70 14.00 -12.61
N HIS A 259 13.95 13.31 -11.49
CA HIS A 259 15.07 12.37 -11.32
C HIS A 259 14.68 10.90 -11.59
N GLY A 260 13.53 10.64 -12.22
CA GLY A 260 13.12 9.30 -12.63
C GLY A 260 12.61 8.40 -11.50
N ILE A 261 12.40 8.91 -10.28
CA ILE A 261 11.85 8.12 -9.15
C ILE A 261 10.34 8.29 -9.12
N LYS A 262 9.60 7.28 -9.60
CA LYS A 262 8.11 7.33 -9.65
C LYS A 262 7.47 7.53 -8.27
N GLY A 263 8.08 7.00 -7.22
CA GLY A 263 7.69 7.29 -5.85
C GLY A 263 8.37 6.40 -4.81
N PHE A 264 8.08 6.67 -3.53
CA PHE A 264 8.74 6.05 -2.38
C PHE A 264 8.69 4.50 -2.33
N HIS A 265 7.71 3.87 -2.99
CA HIS A 265 7.62 2.41 -3.05
C HIS A 265 8.69 1.79 -3.95
N GLU A 266 9.25 2.54 -4.90
CA GLU A 266 10.37 2.10 -5.73
C GLU A 266 11.64 1.95 -4.90
N LEU A 267 11.95 2.91 -4.03
CA LEU A 267 13.12 2.86 -3.14
C LEU A 267 13.10 1.67 -2.19
N ARG A 268 11.90 1.30 -1.74
CA ARG A 268 11.69 0.09 -0.94
C ARG A 268 11.91 -1.20 -1.74
N ALA A 269 11.60 -1.20 -3.03
CA ALA A 269 11.89 -2.33 -3.91
C ALA A 269 13.39 -2.39 -4.28
N ALA A 270 14.04 -1.23 -4.47
CA ALA A 270 15.48 -1.14 -4.65
C ALA A 270 16.24 -1.70 -3.43
N TYR A 271 15.84 -1.32 -2.21
CA TYR A 271 16.33 -1.93 -0.97
C TYR A 271 16.22 -3.46 -1.00
N ALA A 272 15.05 -4.00 -1.38
CA ALA A 272 14.83 -5.44 -1.42
C ALA A 272 15.73 -6.14 -2.46
N CYS A 273 15.98 -5.50 -3.60
CA CYS A 273 16.88 -6.03 -4.63
C CYS A 273 18.34 -6.06 -4.15
N GLU A 274 18.80 -4.98 -3.51
CA GLU A 274 20.14 -4.90 -2.94
C GLU A 274 20.34 -5.92 -1.81
N ARG A 275 19.36 -6.05 -0.91
CA ARG A 275 19.37 -7.07 0.15
C ARG A 275 19.42 -8.48 -0.43
N TYR A 276 18.67 -8.74 -1.50
CA TYR A 276 18.73 -10.02 -2.20
C TYR A 276 20.16 -10.33 -2.68
N ALA A 277 20.82 -9.34 -3.30
CA ALA A 277 22.19 -9.49 -3.76
C ALA A 277 23.19 -9.68 -2.62
N GLN A 278 23.01 -9.00 -1.48
CA GLN A 278 23.86 -9.19 -0.31
C GLN A 278 23.70 -10.58 0.31
N LEU A 279 22.48 -11.14 0.31
CA LEU A 279 22.19 -12.45 0.89
C LEU A 279 22.63 -13.61 -0.01
N THR A 280 22.65 -13.42 -1.33
CA THR A 280 22.82 -14.51 -2.31
C THR A 280 24.03 -14.35 -3.22
N SER A 281 24.70 -13.20 -3.19
CA SER A 281 25.73 -12.80 -4.14
C SER A 281 25.27 -12.81 -5.61
N ARG A 282 23.95 -12.72 -5.85
CA ARG A 282 23.32 -12.69 -7.18
C ARG A 282 22.38 -11.51 -7.32
N ALA A 283 22.24 -10.98 -8.52
CA ALA A 283 21.25 -9.95 -8.78
C ALA A 283 19.83 -10.49 -8.50
N ALA A 284 18.94 -9.61 -8.04
CA ALA A 284 17.54 -9.94 -7.88
C ALA A 284 16.92 -10.42 -9.21
N PRO A 285 15.93 -11.33 -9.21
CA PRO A 285 15.33 -11.86 -10.45
C PRO A 285 14.89 -10.79 -11.46
N VAL A 286 14.32 -9.68 -10.98
CA VAL A 286 13.89 -8.56 -11.83
C VAL A 286 15.06 -7.83 -12.52
N ASN A 287 16.26 -7.92 -11.97
CA ASN A 287 17.47 -7.30 -12.50
C ASN A 287 18.24 -8.25 -13.45
N ASP A 288 18.05 -9.57 -13.32
CA ASP A 288 18.85 -10.58 -14.04
C ASP A 288 18.08 -11.27 -15.19
N GLY A 289 16.81 -10.91 -15.40
CA GLY A 289 15.98 -11.43 -16.48
C GLY A 289 15.69 -12.94 -16.35
N HIS A 290 15.70 -13.66 -17.50
CA HIS A 290 15.28 -15.06 -17.60
C HIS A 290 16.38 -16.10 -17.33
N SER A 291 17.63 -15.68 -17.09
CA SER A 291 18.77 -16.58 -16.84
C SER A 291 19.00 -16.86 -15.35
N TYR A 292 17.97 -16.66 -14.52
CA TYR A 292 18.03 -16.86 -13.08
C TYR A 292 18.15 -18.35 -12.73
N ARG A 293 19.39 -18.80 -12.54
CA ARG A 293 19.72 -20.11 -11.97
C ARG A 293 20.46 -19.91 -10.67
N ILE A 294 19.71 -20.00 -9.58
CA ILE A 294 20.24 -20.03 -8.22
C ILE A 294 19.76 -21.29 -7.53
N ASP A 295 20.51 -21.70 -6.51
CA ASP A 295 20.06 -22.71 -5.58
C ASP A 295 18.69 -22.32 -4.98
N ARG A 296 17.74 -23.28 -4.98
CA ARG A 296 16.35 -23.04 -4.58
C ARG A 296 16.24 -22.73 -3.09
N ASP A 297 17.06 -23.37 -2.26
CA ASP A 297 17.03 -23.18 -0.82
C ASP A 297 17.60 -21.81 -0.45
N LEU A 298 18.69 -21.39 -1.13
CA LEU A 298 19.25 -20.06 -1.00
C LEU A 298 18.26 -18.95 -1.44
N ASP A 299 17.57 -19.12 -2.57
CA ASP A 299 16.49 -18.19 -3.00
C ASP A 299 15.37 -18.10 -1.97
N GLN A 300 14.89 -19.25 -1.50
CA GLN A 300 13.80 -19.33 -0.55
C GLN A 300 14.18 -18.67 0.77
N TRP A 301 15.37 -18.95 1.29
CA TRP A 301 15.89 -18.32 2.50
C TRP A 301 16.01 -16.81 2.34
N ALA A 302 16.63 -16.33 1.25
CA ALA A 302 16.79 -14.89 1.02
C ALA A 302 15.45 -14.16 0.93
N ARG A 303 14.47 -14.74 0.22
CA ARG A 303 13.11 -14.19 0.17
C ARG A 303 12.42 -14.20 1.52
N GLN A 304 12.63 -15.24 2.34
CA GLN A 304 12.07 -15.29 3.69
C GLN A 304 12.66 -14.18 4.56
N GLN A 305 13.98 -13.99 4.54
CA GLN A 305 14.63 -12.91 5.29
C GLN A 305 14.12 -11.54 4.83
N ILE A 306 14.10 -11.27 3.52
CA ILE A 306 13.55 -10.02 2.97
C ILE A 306 12.08 -9.84 3.35
N SER A 307 11.28 -10.90 3.36
CA SER A 307 9.88 -10.82 3.79
C SER A 307 9.73 -10.36 5.26
N LEU A 308 10.63 -10.79 6.14
CA LEU A 308 10.69 -10.36 7.53
C LEU A 308 11.16 -8.90 7.62
N GLU A 309 12.26 -8.57 6.94
CA GLU A 309 12.83 -7.23 6.84
C GLU A 309 11.88 -6.21 6.19
N LEU A 310 10.89 -6.66 5.42
CA LEU A 310 9.82 -5.83 4.85
C LEU A 310 8.53 -5.87 5.70
N GLY A 311 8.42 -6.76 6.69
CA GLY A 311 7.24 -6.89 7.54
C GLY A 311 6.01 -7.42 6.81
N HIS A 312 6.20 -8.34 5.85
CA HIS A 312 5.12 -9.05 5.14
C HIS A 312 4.85 -10.45 5.70
N TYR A 313 5.88 -11.11 6.25
CA TYR A 313 5.80 -12.48 6.80
C TYR A 313 5.28 -13.54 5.79
N ARG A 314 5.29 -13.22 4.50
CA ARG A 314 4.88 -14.09 3.40
C ARG A 314 5.79 -13.90 2.20
N ILE A 315 6.36 -15.00 1.74
CA ILE A 315 7.34 -15.01 0.64
C ILE A 315 6.70 -14.58 -0.70
N ASP A 316 5.44 -14.94 -0.94
CA ASP A 316 4.74 -14.61 -2.19
C ASP A 316 4.64 -13.10 -2.45
N VAL A 317 4.63 -12.29 -1.39
CA VAL A 317 4.59 -10.83 -1.48
C VAL A 317 5.95 -10.25 -1.92
N VAL A 318 7.05 -10.96 -1.67
CA VAL A 318 8.42 -10.49 -2.00
C VAL A 318 8.61 -10.41 -3.51
N SER A 319 7.91 -11.24 -4.29
CA SER A 319 7.95 -11.19 -5.75
C SER A 319 7.46 -9.86 -6.35
N ALA A 320 6.71 -9.06 -5.58
CA ALA A 320 6.33 -7.70 -5.96
C ALA A 320 7.45 -6.66 -5.83
N TYR A 321 8.56 -7.04 -5.20
CA TYR A 321 9.73 -6.19 -4.99
C TYR A 321 10.94 -6.64 -5.82
N ILE A 322 11.20 -7.94 -5.89
CA ILE A 322 12.42 -8.48 -6.51
C ILE A 322 12.17 -9.31 -7.77
N GLY A 323 10.92 -9.50 -8.17
CA GLY A 323 10.54 -10.34 -9.32
C GLY A 323 10.20 -11.79 -8.96
N GLY A 324 9.76 -12.52 -9.97
CA GLY A 324 9.19 -13.86 -9.85
C GLY A 324 10.23 -14.92 -9.47
N ARG A 325 9.74 -16.13 -9.23
CA ARG A 325 10.56 -17.34 -9.27
C ARG A 325 10.48 -17.89 -10.70
N SER A 326 11.59 -18.39 -11.22
CA SER A 326 11.58 -19.31 -12.36
C SER A 326 11.16 -20.71 -11.92
#